data_AF-A0A5R9K5P6-F1
#
_entry.id   AF-A0A5R9K5P6-F1
#
_cell.length_a   1.000
_cell.length_b   1.000
_cell.length_c   1.000
_cell.angle_alpha   90.00
_cell.angle_beta   90.00
_cell.angle_gamma   90.00
#
_symmetry.space_group_name_H-M   'P 1'
#
loop_
_entity.id
_entity.type
_entity.pdbx_description
1 polymer ?
#
loop_
_entity_poly.entity_id
_entity_poly.type
_entity_poly.pdbx_seq_one_letter_code
_entity_poly.pdbx_strand_id
1 'polypeptide(L)'
;MKLFIEVLVSCILIGAGALSSQPFWESGFTQAGVITLLTFIITATVTNFKRLKLALHLTWLSIFNKRIRFSMSYLYLIKIDDKYLLVKNFNFGHYQLVGGKYKRFDRTQSILQNDFKAIDDLKLKNSGGMKDDFALFVPARKALKFIDWFNSGKDREISHWREFYEELIEGKSSVLSQKNFKYVNYYFKGTLTTPIHRTPGWNCNEILQYDILELIPTPEQECELRDLQKNGDTDYVKWADEDLIQCLGHCRRQKKLLYKIGAHTKWALNMKWDDN
;
A
#
# COMPACT_ATOMS: atom_id res chain seq x y z
N MET A 1 -13.70 0.32 -22.54
CA MET A 1 -13.87 0.80 -23.93
C MET A 1 -12.85 0.16 -24.88
N LYS A 2 -11.53 0.34 -24.68
CA LYS A 2 -10.48 -0.29 -25.51
C LYS A 2 -10.60 -1.83 -25.64
N LEU A 3 -10.84 -2.52 -24.52
CA LEU A 3 -11.00 -3.98 -24.45
C LEU A 3 -12.16 -4.52 -25.31
N PHE A 4 -13.28 -3.80 -25.32
CA PHE A 4 -14.48 -4.18 -26.08
C PHE A 4 -14.24 -4.01 -27.58
N ILE A 5 -13.52 -2.94 -27.97
CA ILE A 5 -13.17 -2.65 -29.36
C ILE A 5 -12.21 -3.71 -29.93
N GLU A 6 -11.18 -4.11 -29.19
CA GLU A 6 -10.19 -5.11 -29.65
C GLU A 6 -10.81 -6.51 -29.84
N VAL A 7 -11.70 -6.92 -28.93
CA VAL A 7 -12.46 -8.17 -29.08
C VAL A 7 -13.43 -8.07 -30.27
N LEU A 8 -14.14 -6.96 -30.41
CA LEU A 8 -15.07 -6.72 -31.50
C LEU A 8 -14.37 -6.77 -32.87
N VAL A 9 -13.23 -6.09 -33.02
CA VAL A 9 -12.41 -6.10 -34.24
C VAL A 9 -11.93 -7.52 -34.57
N SER A 10 -11.47 -8.27 -33.57
CA SER A 10 -11.05 -9.66 -33.75
C SER A 10 -12.20 -10.54 -34.26
N CYS A 11 -13.40 -10.39 -33.67
CA CYS A 11 -14.60 -11.10 -34.11
C CYS A 11 -15.02 -10.73 -35.53
N ILE A 12 -14.93 -9.44 -35.90
CA ILE A 12 -15.23 -8.97 -37.27
C ILE A 12 -14.27 -9.58 -38.28
N LEU A 13 -12.97 -9.62 -37.99
CA LEU A 13 -11.96 -10.21 -38.88
C LEU A 13 -12.14 -11.73 -39.06
N ILE A 14 -12.43 -12.44 -37.96
CA ILE A 14 -12.75 -13.89 -38.03
C ILE A 14 -14.03 -14.12 -38.83
N GLY A 15 -15.06 -13.29 -38.63
CA GLY A 15 -16.30 -13.36 -39.40
C GLY A 15 -16.11 -13.07 -40.88
N ALA A 16 -15.30 -12.07 -41.23
CA ALA A 16 -14.95 -11.75 -42.61
C ALA A 16 -14.17 -12.89 -43.28
N GLY A 17 -13.28 -13.55 -42.54
CA GLY A 17 -12.57 -14.74 -43.03
C GLY A 17 -13.48 -15.95 -43.24
N ALA A 18 -14.48 -16.15 -42.38
CA ALA A 18 -15.51 -17.18 -42.55
C ALA A 18 -16.42 -16.97 -43.77
N LEU A 19 -16.59 -15.71 -44.21
CA LEU A 19 -17.34 -15.34 -45.41
C LEU A 19 -16.48 -15.32 -46.68
N SER A 20 -15.17 -15.53 -46.55
CA SER A 20 -14.25 -15.53 -47.69
C SER A 20 -14.33 -16.84 -48.49
N SER A 21 -13.98 -16.78 -49.78
CA SER A 21 -13.95 -17.96 -50.66
C SER A 21 -12.77 -18.90 -50.39
N GLN A 22 -11.85 -18.52 -49.50
CA GLN A 22 -10.70 -19.33 -49.10
C GLN A 22 -11.08 -20.26 -47.93
N PRO A 23 -10.40 -21.42 -47.79
CA PRO A 23 -10.52 -22.23 -46.58
C PRO A 23 -10.31 -21.38 -45.33
N PHE A 24 -11.11 -21.63 -44.28
CA PHE A 24 -11.17 -20.78 -43.08
C PHE A 24 -9.79 -20.44 -42.50
N TRP A 25 -8.89 -21.41 -42.39
CA TRP A 25 -7.55 -21.23 -41.83
C TRP A 25 -6.53 -20.61 -42.78
N GLU A 26 -6.82 -20.57 -44.07
CA GLU A 26 -5.96 -19.98 -45.11
C GLU A 26 -6.32 -18.51 -45.37
N SER A 27 -7.54 -18.10 -44.99
CA SER A 27 -7.98 -16.72 -45.10
C SER A 27 -7.12 -15.78 -44.23
N GLY A 28 -6.47 -14.81 -44.89
CA GLY A 28 -5.69 -13.77 -44.20
C GLY A 28 -6.51 -12.99 -43.16
N PHE A 29 -7.82 -12.84 -43.38
CA PHE A 29 -8.74 -12.22 -42.40
C PHE A 29 -8.91 -13.08 -41.14
N THR A 30 -9.10 -14.40 -41.29
CA THR A 30 -9.17 -15.32 -40.15
C THR A 30 -7.86 -15.32 -39.37
N GLN A 31 -6.72 -15.46 -40.07
CA GLN A 31 -5.41 -15.47 -39.43
C GLN A 31 -5.15 -14.16 -38.66
N ALA A 32 -5.43 -13.00 -39.27
CA ALA A 32 -5.29 -11.70 -38.62
C ALA A 32 -6.21 -11.56 -37.40
N GLY A 33 -7.45 -12.02 -37.49
CA GLY A 33 -8.40 -11.99 -36.38
C GLY A 33 -7.98 -12.88 -35.20
N VAL A 34 -7.50 -14.10 -35.48
CA VAL A 34 -6.99 -15.03 -34.46
C VAL A 34 -5.71 -14.52 -33.82
N ILE A 35 -4.75 -14.02 -34.61
CA ILE A 35 -3.49 -13.43 -34.08
C ILE A 35 -3.80 -12.23 -33.20
N THR A 36 -4.73 -11.37 -33.61
CA THR A 36 -5.13 -10.19 -32.83
C THR A 36 -5.76 -10.62 -31.50
N LEU A 37 -6.66 -11.61 -31.52
CA LEU A 37 -7.29 -12.15 -30.32
C LEU A 37 -6.27 -12.79 -29.37
N LEU A 38 -5.33 -13.58 -29.89
CA LEU A 38 -4.27 -14.22 -29.10
C LEU A 38 -3.33 -13.18 -28.49
N THR A 39 -2.88 -12.21 -29.29
CA THR A 39 -2.02 -11.10 -28.82
C THR A 39 -2.71 -10.33 -27.69
N PHE A 40 -4.01 -10.09 -27.84
CA PHE A 40 -4.83 -9.46 -26.82
C PHE A 40 -4.93 -10.31 -25.53
N ILE A 41 -5.25 -11.60 -25.63
CA ILE A 41 -5.34 -12.50 -24.46
C ILE A 41 -4.00 -12.56 -23.72
N ILE A 42 -2.89 -12.69 -24.45
CA ILE A 42 -1.54 -12.69 -23.90
C ILE A 42 -1.28 -11.35 -23.20
N THR A 43 -1.55 -10.23 -23.86
CA THR A 43 -1.34 -8.89 -23.29
C THR A 43 -2.17 -8.68 -22.04
N ALA A 44 -3.47 -9.01 -22.06
CA ALA A 44 -4.36 -8.90 -20.92
C ALA A 44 -3.91 -9.78 -19.75
N THR A 45 -3.44 -11.00 -20.04
CA THR A 45 -2.94 -11.93 -19.02
C THR A 45 -1.64 -11.43 -18.42
N VAL A 46 -0.67 -11.01 -19.23
CA VAL A 46 0.64 -10.51 -18.79
C VAL A 46 0.48 -9.22 -17.97
N THR A 47 -0.33 -8.28 -18.47
CA THR A 47 -0.59 -7.00 -17.78
C THR A 47 -1.33 -7.19 -16.44
N ASN A 48 -2.19 -8.19 -16.33
CA ASN A 48 -2.96 -8.49 -15.11
C ASN A 48 -2.42 -9.67 -14.31
N PHE A 49 -1.24 -10.20 -14.64
CA PHE A 49 -0.75 -11.46 -14.08
C PHE A 49 -0.67 -11.43 -12.54
N LYS A 50 -0.22 -10.31 -11.97
CA LYS A 50 -0.17 -10.12 -10.51
C LYS A 50 -1.56 -10.23 -9.88
N ARG A 51 -2.56 -9.60 -10.50
CA ARG A 51 -3.95 -9.61 -10.04
C ARG A 51 -4.58 -10.99 -10.21
N LEU A 52 -4.29 -11.69 -11.30
CA LEU A 52 -4.73 -13.07 -11.52
C LEU A 52 -4.12 -14.02 -10.48
N LYS A 53 -2.81 -13.92 -10.22
CA LYS A 53 -2.12 -14.71 -9.17
C LYS A 53 -2.75 -14.47 -7.80
N LEU A 54 -3.04 -13.22 -7.46
CA LEU A 54 -3.75 -12.87 -6.23
C LEU A 54 -5.16 -13.49 -6.19
N ALA A 55 -5.93 -13.38 -7.27
CA ALA A 55 -7.29 -13.94 -7.35
C ALA A 55 -7.31 -15.46 -7.21
N LEU A 56 -6.37 -16.17 -7.83
CA LEU A 56 -6.22 -17.62 -7.71
C LEU A 56 -5.87 -18.02 -6.27
N HIS A 57 -4.90 -17.33 -5.65
CA HIS A 57 -4.53 -17.59 -4.25
C HIS A 57 -5.69 -17.33 -3.29
N LEU A 58 -6.44 -16.24 -3.48
CA LEU A 58 -7.64 -15.94 -2.68
C LEU A 58 -8.75 -16.97 -2.89
N THR A 59 -8.95 -17.44 -4.13
CA THR A 59 -9.92 -18.52 -4.42
C THR A 59 -9.55 -19.80 -3.68
N TRP A 60 -8.27 -20.20 -3.72
CA TRP A 60 -7.79 -21.36 -2.97
C TRP A 60 -8.02 -21.21 -1.46
N LEU A 61 -7.65 -20.06 -0.88
CA LEU A 61 -7.90 -19.77 0.53
C LEU A 61 -9.39 -19.73 0.90
N SER A 62 -10.24 -19.34 -0.05
CA SER A 62 -11.69 -19.33 0.12
C SER A 62 -12.28 -20.73 0.26
N ILE A 63 -11.73 -21.75 -0.43
CA ILE A 63 -12.20 -23.14 -0.30
C ILE A 63 -12.11 -23.60 1.15
N PHE A 64 -11.09 -23.15 1.88
CA PHE A 64 -10.88 -23.45 3.29
C PHE A 64 -11.48 -22.41 4.24
N ASN A 65 -12.41 -21.57 3.77
CA ASN A 65 -13.06 -20.50 4.53
C ASN A 65 -12.09 -19.59 5.30
N LYS A 66 -10.87 -19.39 4.76
CA LYS A 66 -9.86 -18.55 5.43
C LYS A 66 -10.25 -17.06 5.34
N ARG A 67 -9.77 -16.31 6.33
CA ARG A 67 -9.83 -14.85 6.36
C ARG A 67 -8.43 -14.29 6.17
N ILE A 68 -8.35 -13.14 5.49
CA ILE A 68 -7.12 -12.40 5.25
C ILE A 68 -7.13 -11.19 6.17
N ARG A 69 -6.04 -10.99 6.88
CA ARG A 69 -5.78 -9.77 7.64
C ARG A 69 -5.37 -8.67 6.68
N PHE A 70 -5.95 -7.49 6.84
CA PHE A 70 -5.58 -6.29 6.12
C PHE A 70 -5.11 -5.24 7.11
N SER A 71 -4.03 -4.56 6.77
CA SER A 71 -3.57 -3.35 7.45
C SER A 71 -3.34 -2.29 6.39
N MET A 72 -4.22 -1.28 6.37
CA MET A 72 -4.14 -0.20 5.38
C MET A 72 -3.64 1.08 6.03
N SER A 73 -2.53 1.58 5.51
CA SER A 73 -1.76 2.66 6.09
C SER A 73 -1.31 3.66 5.04
N TYR A 74 -0.79 4.78 5.52
CA TYR A 74 -0.03 5.73 4.73
C TYR A 74 1.23 6.13 5.49
N LEU A 75 2.28 6.49 4.75
CA LEU A 75 3.60 6.84 5.29
C LEU A 75 4.15 8.06 4.57
N TYR A 76 4.68 9.00 5.33
CA TYR A 76 5.36 10.18 4.83
C TYR A 76 6.87 9.94 4.70
N LEU A 77 7.39 10.22 3.51
CA LEU A 77 8.79 10.46 3.25
C LEU A 77 9.08 11.94 3.56
N ILE A 78 9.60 12.18 4.76
CA ILE A 78 10.06 13.51 5.20
C ILE A 78 11.58 13.48 5.16
N LYS A 79 12.15 14.09 4.11
CA LYS A 79 13.59 14.10 3.87
C LYS A 79 14.13 15.51 4.04
N ILE A 80 15.19 15.65 4.83
CA ILE A 80 15.98 16.88 4.94
C ILE A 80 17.43 16.49 4.70
N ASP A 81 18.05 17.16 3.74
CA ASP A 81 19.38 16.81 3.21
C ASP A 81 19.43 15.35 2.75
N ASP A 82 20.25 14.51 3.40
CA ASP A 82 20.45 13.10 3.07
C ASP A 82 19.73 12.13 4.02
N LYS A 83 18.92 12.64 4.96
CA LYS A 83 18.27 11.82 6.00
C LYS A 83 16.76 11.93 6.00
N TYR A 84 16.14 10.83 6.41
CA TYR A 84 14.70 10.71 6.61
C TYR A 84 14.35 10.80 8.09
N LEU A 85 13.27 11.53 8.39
CA LEU A 85 12.69 11.59 9.72
C LEU A 85 11.94 10.29 10.03
N LEU A 86 12.33 9.63 11.11
CA LEU A 86 11.67 8.44 11.65
C LEU A 86 11.10 8.72 13.04
N VAL A 87 9.98 8.08 13.35
CA VAL A 87 9.30 8.13 14.65
C VAL A 87 9.21 6.74 15.27
N LYS A 88 9.16 6.68 16.61
CA LYS A 88 9.11 5.43 17.35
C LYS A 88 7.72 4.81 17.31
N ASN A 89 7.64 3.56 16.85
CA ASN A 89 6.42 2.78 16.94
C ASN A 89 6.17 2.33 18.40
N PHE A 90 5.01 2.70 18.95
CA PHE A 90 4.63 2.34 20.32
C PHE A 90 4.39 0.84 20.56
N ASN A 91 3.91 0.12 19.55
CA ASN A 91 3.52 -1.29 19.71
C ASN A 91 4.69 -2.26 19.61
N PHE A 92 5.73 -1.91 18.84
CA PHE A 92 6.79 -2.85 18.47
C PHE A 92 8.21 -2.31 18.74
N GLY A 93 8.35 -1.07 19.19
CA GLY A 93 9.62 -0.48 19.64
C GLY A 93 10.68 -0.27 18.53
N HIS A 94 10.32 -0.45 17.26
CA HIS A 94 11.14 -0.05 16.12
C HIS A 94 10.81 1.38 15.68
N TYR A 95 11.70 2.00 14.94
CA TYR A 95 11.47 3.29 14.29
C TYR A 95 10.92 3.07 12.88
N GLN A 96 10.04 3.97 12.45
CA GLN A 96 9.37 3.91 11.16
C GLN A 96 9.17 5.30 10.57
N LEU A 97 8.75 5.36 9.31
CA LEU A 97 8.30 6.63 8.73
C LEU A 97 7.07 7.17 9.46
N VAL A 98 6.91 8.48 9.43
CA VAL A 98 5.75 9.18 10.01
C VAL A 98 4.49 8.75 9.29
N GLY A 99 3.45 8.36 10.02
CA GLY A 99 2.21 7.87 9.45
C GLY A 99 1.62 6.74 10.28
N GLY A 100 0.55 6.14 9.76
CA GLY A 100 -0.22 5.17 10.50
C GLY A 100 -1.33 4.56 9.67
N LYS A 101 -2.25 3.86 10.33
CA LYS A 101 -3.40 3.25 9.66
C LYS A 101 -4.46 4.30 9.40
N TYR A 102 -5.22 4.12 8.32
CA TYR A 102 -6.46 4.88 8.16
C TYR A 102 -7.45 4.54 9.28
N LYS A 103 -8.40 5.44 9.54
CA LYS A 103 -9.53 5.26 10.46
C LYS A 103 -10.80 4.88 9.73
N ARG A 104 -11.63 4.11 10.42
CA ARG A 104 -12.96 3.69 10.00
C ARG A 104 -14.00 4.53 10.72
N PHE A 105 -14.77 5.30 9.97
CA PHE A 105 -15.92 6.02 10.50
C PHE A 105 -17.19 5.15 10.46
N ASP A 106 -18.26 5.56 11.12
CA ASP A 106 -19.48 4.75 11.30
C ASP A 106 -20.04 4.21 9.97
N ARG A 107 -20.08 5.05 8.93
CA ARG A 107 -20.50 4.64 7.58
C ARG A 107 -19.55 3.59 6.99
N THR A 108 -18.24 3.81 7.11
CA THR A 108 -17.21 2.85 6.69
C THR A 108 -17.37 1.52 7.41
N GLN A 109 -17.61 1.53 8.73
CA GLN A 109 -17.82 0.32 9.51
C GLN A 109 -19.05 -0.46 9.04
N SER A 110 -20.15 0.24 8.75
CA SER A 110 -21.38 -0.38 8.22
C SER A 110 -21.13 -1.10 6.89
N ILE A 111 -20.41 -0.47 5.96
CA ILE A 111 -20.01 -1.08 4.68
C ILE A 111 -19.12 -2.31 4.90
N LEU A 112 -18.10 -2.18 5.76
CA LEU A 112 -17.18 -3.26 6.11
C LEU A 112 -17.91 -4.49 6.65
N GLN A 113 -18.87 -4.29 7.54
CA GLN A 113 -19.66 -5.38 8.12
C GLN A 113 -20.65 -5.96 7.11
N ASN A 114 -21.44 -5.13 6.41
CA ASN A 114 -22.51 -5.59 5.55
C ASN A 114 -21.98 -6.25 4.27
N ASP A 115 -21.09 -5.53 3.57
CA ASP A 115 -20.67 -5.89 2.21
C ASP A 115 -19.46 -6.80 2.23
N PHE A 116 -18.54 -6.61 3.18
CA PHE A 116 -17.30 -7.37 3.27
C PHE A 116 -17.29 -8.43 4.36
N LYS A 117 -18.30 -8.44 5.26
CA LYS A 117 -18.32 -9.32 6.45
C LYS A 117 -17.01 -9.22 7.23
N ALA A 118 -16.43 -8.02 7.25
CA ALA A 118 -15.19 -7.74 7.95
C ALA A 118 -15.40 -7.83 9.46
N ILE A 119 -14.34 -8.20 10.17
CA ILE A 119 -14.28 -8.18 11.63
C ILE A 119 -13.00 -7.45 12.04
N ASP A 120 -12.99 -6.88 13.23
CA ASP A 120 -11.82 -6.19 13.78
C ASP A 120 -10.58 -7.10 13.82
N ASP A 121 -9.40 -6.49 13.88
CA ASP A 121 -8.15 -7.22 14.04
C ASP A 121 -8.17 -8.05 15.34
N LEU A 122 -8.14 -9.36 15.21
CA LEU A 122 -8.08 -10.29 16.34
C LEU A 122 -6.70 -10.37 16.98
N LYS A 123 -5.68 -9.70 16.42
CA LYS A 123 -4.28 -9.76 16.85
C LYS A 123 -3.82 -8.51 17.59
N LEU A 124 -4.51 -7.39 17.40
CA LEU A 124 -4.17 -6.10 18.00
C LEU A 124 -5.38 -5.52 18.74
N LYS A 125 -5.14 -4.77 19.82
CA LYS A 125 -6.21 -4.11 20.55
C LYS A 125 -6.90 -3.06 19.67
N ASN A 126 -8.23 -3.05 19.68
CA ASN A 126 -9.04 -1.99 19.08
C ASN A 126 -9.47 -0.99 20.16
N SER A 127 -8.51 -0.23 20.70
CA SER A 127 -8.75 0.71 21.81
C SER A 127 -7.75 1.87 21.79
N GLY A 128 -8.10 3.00 22.42
CA GLY A 128 -7.23 4.18 22.51
C GLY A 128 -6.86 4.71 21.12
N GLY A 129 -5.59 5.07 20.91
CA GLY A 129 -5.10 5.56 19.61
C GLY A 129 -5.24 4.57 18.45
N MET A 130 -5.45 3.28 18.72
CA MET A 130 -5.66 2.22 17.72
C MET A 130 -7.14 1.98 17.41
N LYS A 131 -8.04 2.69 18.11
CA LYS A 131 -9.48 2.52 17.93
C LYS A 131 -9.84 2.83 16.47
N ASP A 132 -10.64 1.93 15.90
CA ASP A 132 -11.19 2.01 14.55
C ASP A 132 -10.13 2.09 13.44
N ASP A 133 -8.90 1.66 13.71
CA ASP A 133 -7.86 1.48 12.69
C ASP A 133 -8.36 0.56 11.56
N PHE A 134 -7.92 0.81 10.33
CA PHE A 134 -8.04 -0.09 9.18
C PHE A 134 -7.10 -1.30 9.32
N ALA A 135 -7.21 -1.98 10.46
CA ALA A 135 -6.67 -3.29 10.76
C ALA A 135 -7.87 -4.23 10.97
N LEU A 136 -8.09 -5.15 10.05
CA LEU A 136 -9.29 -5.99 10.04
C LEU A 136 -9.07 -7.31 9.32
N PHE A 137 -9.94 -8.28 9.54
CA PHE A 137 -9.99 -9.52 8.78
C PHE A 137 -11.16 -9.50 7.80
N VAL A 138 -10.94 -9.95 6.56
CA VAL A 138 -11.99 -10.12 5.53
C VAL A 138 -11.98 -11.57 5.03
N PRO A 139 -13.12 -12.23 4.78
CA PRO A 139 -13.15 -13.54 4.13
C PRO A 139 -12.41 -13.52 2.79
N ALA A 140 -11.62 -14.55 2.48
CA ALA A 140 -10.81 -14.60 1.25
C ALA A 140 -11.65 -14.41 -0.03
N ARG A 141 -12.88 -14.97 -0.09
CA ARG A 141 -13.84 -14.75 -1.19
C ARG A 141 -14.21 -13.28 -1.46
N LYS A 142 -14.06 -12.39 -0.46
CA LYS A 142 -14.39 -10.97 -0.56
C LYS A 142 -13.17 -10.06 -0.60
N ALA A 143 -11.98 -10.61 -0.38
CA ALA A 143 -10.73 -9.87 -0.27
C ALA A 143 -10.41 -9.04 -1.53
N LEU A 144 -10.59 -9.60 -2.74
CA LEU A 144 -10.30 -8.86 -3.97
C LEU A 144 -11.24 -7.65 -4.15
N LYS A 145 -12.54 -7.85 -3.92
CA LYS A 145 -13.54 -6.76 -3.97
C LYS A 145 -13.28 -5.70 -2.91
N PHE A 146 -12.82 -6.12 -1.73
CA PHE A 146 -12.46 -5.21 -0.66
C PHE A 146 -11.25 -4.34 -1.03
N ILE A 147 -10.21 -4.91 -1.66
CA ILE A 147 -9.06 -4.15 -2.16
C ILE A 147 -9.51 -3.12 -3.20
N ASP A 148 -10.37 -3.51 -4.14
CA ASP A 148 -10.89 -2.59 -5.17
C ASP A 148 -11.70 -1.43 -4.54
N TRP A 149 -12.57 -1.74 -3.58
CA TRP A 149 -13.32 -0.74 -2.86
C TRP A 149 -12.41 0.19 -2.05
N PHE A 150 -11.43 -0.34 -1.32
CA PHE A 150 -10.49 0.47 -0.57
C PHE A 150 -9.73 1.42 -1.51
N ASN A 151 -9.23 0.92 -2.64
CA ASN A 151 -8.50 1.74 -3.62
C ASN A 151 -9.38 2.77 -4.32
N SER A 152 -10.71 2.63 -4.30
CA SER A 152 -11.62 3.65 -4.83
C SER A 152 -11.69 4.93 -3.99
N GLY A 153 -11.26 4.88 -2.72
CA GLY A 153 -11.35 6.01 -1.80
C GLY A 153 -12.76 6.37 -1.33
N LYS A 154 -13.81 5.68 -1.83
CA LYS A 154 -15.21 6.00 -1.51
C LYS A 154 -15.58 5.55 -0.09
N ASP A 155 -16.25 6.43 0.64
CA ASP A 155 -16.81 6.16 1.98
C ASP A 155 -15.78 5.65 3.01
N ARG A 156 -14.53 6.10 2.90
CA ARG A 156 -13.45 5.88 3.88
C ARG A 156 -12.66 7.16 4.15
N GLU A 157 -11.83 7.15 5.19
CA GLU A 157 -10.82 8.21 5.38
C GLU A 157 -9.88 8.25 4.16
N ILE A 158 -9.67 9.46 3.64
CA ILE A 158 -8.70 9.76 2.56
C ILE A 158 -7.68 10.82 2.98
N SER A 159 -7.87 11.43 4.15
CA SER A 159 -6.95 12.44 4.67
C SER A 159 -5.73 11.78 5.28
N HIS A 160 -4.55 12.25 4.87
CA HIS A 160 -3.27 11.82 5.43
C HIS A 160 -2.79 12.74 6.57
N TRP A 161 -3.50 13.85 6.81
CA TRP A 161 -3.08 14.88 7.75
C TRP A 161 -3.06 14.39 9.21
N ARG A 162 -4.01 13.52 9.56
CA ARG A 162 -4.27 13.12 10.95
C ARG A 162 -3.04 12.50 11.62
N GLU A 163 -2.42 11.49 11.01
CA GLU A 163 -1.24 10.86 11.63
C GLU A 163 -0.03 11.80 11.63
N PHE A 164 0.14 12.65 10.61
CA PHE A 164 1.22 13.65 10.65
C PHE A 164 1.05 14.57 11.87
N TYR A 165 -0.17 15.07 12.07
CA TYR A 165 -0.51 15.93 13.20
C TYR A 165 -0.28 15.21 14.53
N GLU A 166 -0.84 14.01 14.69
CA GLU A 166 -0.73 13.20 15.90
C GLU A 166 0.72 12.83 16.25
N GLU A 167 1.52 12.50 15.24
CA GLU A 167 2.91 12.05 15.42
C GLU A 167 3.86 13.21 15.70
N LEU A 168 3.70 14.36 15.04
CA LEU A 168 4.73 15.41 15.04
C LEU A 168 4.32 16.72 15.71
N ILE A 169 3.04 17.07 15.70
CA ILE A 169 2.54 18.38 16.19
C ILE A 169 1.98 18.25 17.59
N GLU A 170 0.99 17.38 17.76
CA GLU A 170 0.28 17.22 19.02
C GLU A 170 -0.38 15.85 19.11
N GLY A 171 -0.16 15.15 20.22
CA GLY A 171 -0.76 13.85 20.50
C GLY A 171 0.28 12.89 21.06
N LYS A 172 1.04 12.25 20.17
CA LYS A 172 2.13 11.32 20.54
C LYS A 172 3.42 12.06 20.83
N SER A 173 3.65 13.19 20.15
CA SER A 173 4.76 14.10 20.42
C SER A 173 4.41 15.54 20.03
N SER A 174 5.28 16.48 20.40
CA SER A 174 5.20 17.90 20.01
C SER A 174 6.57 18.39 19.58
N VAL A 175 7.10 17.75 18.54
CA VAL A 175 8.44 18.02 17.99
C VAL A 175 8.45 19.09 16.91
N LEU A 176 7.28 19.41 16.36
CA LEU A 176 7.05 20.46 15.37
C LEU A 176 5.89 21.37 15.83
N SER A 177 5.90 22.61 15.36
CA SER A 177 4.99 23.66 15.76
C SER A 177 3.75 23.70 14.87
N GLN A 178 2.57 23.78 15.49
CA GLN A 178 1.32 24.00 14.78
C GLN A 178 1.32 25.32 13.99
N LYS A 179 2.12 26.31 14.45
CA LYS A 179 2.24 27.62 13.80
C LYS A 179 2.74 27.49 12.37
N ASN A 180 3.77 26.67 12.14
CA ASN A 180 4.37 26.49 10.82
C ASN A 180 3.72 25.32 10.04
N PHE A 181 3.19 24.33 10.76
CA PHE A 181 2.50 23.17 10.18
C PHE A 181 0.99 23.26 10.37
N LYS A 182 0.37 24.28 9.76
CA LYS A 182 -1.10 24.40 9.68
C LYS A 182 -1.71 23.43 8.68
N TYR A 183 -0.95 23.14 7.63
CA TYR A 183 -1.22 22.15 6.59
C TYR A 183 0.12 21.67 6.03
N VAL A 184 0.09 20.57 5.29
CA VAL A 184 1.25 20.06 4.56
C VAL A 184 0.90 19.79 3.11
N ASN A 185 1.82 20.11 2.23
CA ASN A 185 1.77 19.70 0.84
C ASN A 185 2.60 18.43 0.67
N TYR A 186 2.21 17.57 -0.27
CA TYR A 186 2.94 16.35 -0.54
C TYR A 186 2.64 15.82 -1.94
N TYR A 187 3.59 15.10 -2.51
CA TYR A 187 3.36 14.28 -3.70
C TYR A 187 2.89 12.89 -3.27
N PHE A 188 1.83 12.41 -3.91
CA PHE A 188 1.46 11.00 -3.82
C PHE A 188 2.39 10.17 -4.73
N LYS A 189 3.32 9.42 -4.15
CA LYS A 189 4.32 8.63 -4.89
C LYS A 189 3.75 7.32 -5.43
N GLY A 190 2.70 6.83 -4.78
CA GLY A 190 2.00 5.62 -5.17
C GLY A 190 1.61 4.77 -3.97
N THR A 191 1.05 3.62 -4.28
CA THR A 191 0.62 2.63 -3.30
C THR A 191 1.53 1.40 -3.38
N LEU A 192 2.10 1.03 -2.25
CA LEU A 192 2.80 -0.23 -2.06
C LEU A 192 1.83 -1.24 -1.45
N THR A 193 1.60 -2.37 -2.11
CA THR A 193 0.80 -3.49 -1.58
C THR A 193 1.64 -4.75 -1.54
N THR A 194 1.68 -5.43 -0.40
CA THR A 194 2.37 -6.73 -0.28
C THR A 194 1.57 -7.83 -1.00
N PRO A 195 2.22 -8.93 -1.43
CA PRO A 195 1.47 -10.14 -1.70
C PRO A 195 0.81 -10.67 -0.43
N ILE A 196 -0.03 -11.70 -0.59
CA ILE A 196 -0.47 -12.50 0.56
C ILE A 196 0.75 -13.21 1.13
N HIS A 197 1.09 -12.89 2.36
CA HIS A 197 2.17 -13.53 3.10
C HIS A 197 1.71 -13.85 4.52
N ARG A 198 2.55 -14.56 5.26
CA ARG A 198 2.30 -14.93 6.65
C ARG A 198 2.83 -13.83 7.55
N THR A 199 2.01 -13.34 8.46
CA THR A 199 2.48 -12.40 9.48
C THR A 199 3.48 -13.11 10.40
N PRO A 200 4.71 -12.59 10.57
CA PRO A 200 5.67 -13.18 11.50
C PRO A 200 5.10 -13.30 12.91
N GLY A 201 5.22 -14.49 13.51
CA GLY A 201 4.71 -14.77 14.86
C GLY A 201 3.20 -14.96 14.99
N TRP A 202 2.40 -14.72 13.94
CA TRP A 202 0.96 -14.93 13.99
C TRP A 202 0.47 -16.00 13.00
N ASN A 203 -0.52 -16.77 13.42
CA ASN A 203 -1.14 -17.78 12.57
C ASN A 203 -2.19 -17.17 11.60
N CYS A 204 -1.81 -16.18 10.78
CA CYS A 204 -2.71 -15.57 9.80
C CYS A 204 -2.02 -15.19 8.48
N ASN A 205 -2.81 -15.16 7.41
CA ASN A 205 -2.41 -14.62 6.13
C ASN A 205 -2.75 -13.13 6.11
N GLU A 206 -1.84 -12.30 5.58
CA GLU A 206 -2.03 -10.86 5.55
C GLU A 206 -1.67 -10.22 4.22
N ILE A 207 -2.29 -9.06 4.00
CA ILE A 207 -1.94 -8.08 2.97
C ILE A 207 -1.78 -6.74 3.69
N LEU A 208 -0.62 -6.11 3.50
CA LEU A 208 -0.34 -4.77 3.98
C LEU A 208 -0.37 -3.82 2.78
N GLN A 209 -0.93 -2.63 2.97
CA GLN A 209 -0.94 -1.59 1.97
C GLN A 209 -0.50 -0.25 2.57
N TYR A 210 0.37 0.44 1.86
CA TYR A 210 0.94 1.71 2.26
C TYR A 210 0.81 2.72 1.11
N ASP A 211 0.06 3.78 1.32
CA ASP A 211 0.10 4.97 0.47
C ASP A 211 1.32 5.80 0.85
N ILE A 212 2.23 6.05 -0.10
CA ILE A 212 3.53 6.70 0.15
C ILE A 212 3.48 8.16 -0.30
N LEU A 213 3.80 9.06 0.62
CA LEU A 213 3.62 10.51 0.47
C LEU A 213 4.96 11.22 0.65
N GLU A 214 5.43 11.95 -0.36
CA GLU A 214 6.66 12.73 -0.24
C GLU A 214 6.32 14.16 0.19
N LEU A 215 6.79 14.59 1.36
CA LEU A 215 6.50 15.92 1.91
C LEU A 215 7.10 17.02 1.02
N ILE A 216 6.32 18.07 0.77
CA ILE A 216 6.77 19.30 0.14
C ILE A 216 6.69 20.41 1.20
N PRO A 217 7.75 20.63 1.99
CA PRO A 217 7.73 21.64 3.03
C PRO A 217 7.75 23.05 2.42
N THR A 218 7.11 24.01 3.10
CA THR A 218 7.39 25.44 2.86
C THR A 218 8.76 25.81 3.43
N PRO A 219 9.35 26.98 3.09
CA PRO A 219 10.62 27.41 3.68
C PRO A 219 10.61 27.44 5.21
N GLU A 220 9.50 27.85 5.84
CA GLU A 220 9.36 27.87 7.30
C GLU A 220 9.33 26.45 7.89
N GLN A 221 8.60 25.53 7.23
CA GLN A 221 8.53 24.13 7.62
C GLN A 221 9.88 23.43 7.46
N GLU A 222 10.60 23.69 6.36
CA GLU A 222 11.92 23.15 6.11
C GLU A 222 12.93 23.65 7.15
N CYS A 223 12.88 24.95 7.49
CA CYS A 223 13.70 25.53 8.54
C CYS A 223 13.49 24.81 9.88
N GLU A 224 12.23 24.61 10.27
CA GLU A 224 11.90 23.92 11.52
C GLU A 224 12.33 22.43 11.51
N LEU A 225 12.16 21.73 10.39
CA LEU A 225 12.63 20.35 10.24
C LEU A 225 14.16 20.27 10.28
N ARG A 226 14.88 21.23 9.70
CA ARG A 226 16.34 21.35 9.79
C ARG A 226 16.79 21.60 11.22
N ASP A 227 16.09 22.45 11.96
CA ASP A 227 16.42 22.70 13.36
C ASP A 227 16.14 21.46 14.24
N LEU A 228 15.04 20.75 13.99
CA LEU A 228 14.79 19.44 14.61
C LEU A 228 15.92 18.44 14.30
N GLN A 229 16.44 18.43 13.07
CA GLN A 229 17.58 17.58 12.69
C GLN A 229 18.87 17.98 13.39
N LYS A 230 19.17 19.28 13.52
CA LYS A 230 20.36 19.79 14.23
C LYS A 230 20.33 19.47 15.72
N ASN A 231 19.14 19.48 16.33
CA ASN A 231 18.96 19.09 17.73
C ASN A 231 19.25 17.59 17.98
N GLY A 232 19.29 16.79 16.91
CA GLY A 232 19.73 15.40 16.95
C GLY A 232 18.63 14.41 17.30
N ASP A 233 19.07 13.16 17.45
CA ASP A 233 18.19 12.03 17.76
C ASP A 233 17.65 12.10 19.20
N THR A 234 16.38 11.74 19.37
CA THR A 234 15.75 11.56 20.69
C THR A 234 15.27 10.11 20.86
N ASP A 235 14.60 9.80 21.97
CA ASP A 235 13.95 8.50 22.14
C ASP A 235 12.78 8.31 21.17
N TYR A 236 12.14 9.39 20.74
CA TYR A 236 10.98 9.33 19.84
C TYR A 236 11.35 9.54 18.37
N VAL A 237 12.25 10.49 18.09
CA VAL A 237 12.66 10.90 16.75
C VAL A 237 14.05 10.38 16.44
N LYS A 238 14.22 9.83 15.23
CA LYS A 238 15.53 9.47 14.66
C LYS A 238 15.68 10.04 13.26
N TRP A 239 16.90 10.42 12.91
CA TRP A 239 17.26 10.77 11.54
C TRP A 239 18.14 9.68 10.94
N ALA A 240 17.64 9.00 9.91
CA ALA A 240 18.34 7.88 9.28
C ALA A 240 18.70 8.22 7.83
N ASP A 241 19.96 7.96 7.46
CA ASP A 241 20.35 7.93 6.06
C ASP A 241 19.76 6.69 5.36
N GLU A 242 19.84 6.67 4.03
CA GLU A 242 19.32 5.57 3.24
C GLU A 242 19.99 4.23 3.58
N ASP A 243 21.32 4.18 3.76
CA ASP A 243 22.05 2.93 4.09
C ASP A 243 21.53 2.30 5.39
N LEU A 244 21.29 3.13 6.40
CA LEU A 244 20.77 2.67 7.69
C LEU A 244 19.35 2.11 7.54
N ILE A 245 18.49 2.73 6.73
CA ILE A 245 17.14 2.21 6.42
C ILE A 245 17.22 0.89 5.65
N GLN A 246 18.07 0.80 4.62
CA GLN A 246 18.24 -0.42 3.82
C GLN A 246 18.74 -1.59 4.68
N CYS A 247 19.50 -1.29 5.75
CA CYS A 247 20.03 -2.27 6.69
C CYS A 247 19.19 -2.43 7.96
N LEU A 248 17.95 -1.92 7.98
CA LEU A 248 17.00 -2.02 9.10
C LEU A 248 17.58 -1.53 10.44
N GLY A 249 18.47 -0.52 10.38
CA GLY A 249 19.12 0.10 11.52
C GLY A 249 20.48 -0.49 11.92
N HIS A 250 21.00 -1.47 11.16
CA HIS A 250 22.36 -1.95 11.33
C HIS A 250 23.37 -1.03 10.63
N CYS A 251 24.23 -0.37 11.40
CA CYS A 251 25.25 0.51 10.85
C CYS A 251 26.46 -0.31 10.39
N ARG A 252 26.69 -0.39 9.07
CA ARG A 252 27.83 -1.13 8.49
C ARG A 252 29.18 -0.61 8.95
N ARG A 253 29.30 0.72 9.09
CA ARG A 253 30.53 1.40 9.55
C ARG A 253 30.93 0.98 10.96
N GLN A 254 29.95 0.89 11.86
CA GLN A 254 30.17 0.56 13.27
C GLN A 254 29.97 -0.94 13.58
N LYS A 255 29.55 -1.73 12.57
CA LYS A 255 29.22 -3.17 12.68
C LYS A 255 28.28 -3.49 13.84
N LYS A 256 27.33 -2.59 14.14
CA LYS A 256 26.37 -2.76 15.23
C LYS A 256 24.98 -2.27 14.85
N LEU A 257 23.98 -2.87 15.48
CA LEU A 257 22.61 -2.39 15.44
C LEU A 257 22.52 -1.12 16.29
N LEU A 258 22.16 0.02 15.69
CA LEU A 258 21.97 1.28 16.42
C LEU A 258 20.58 1.32 17.07
N TYR A 259 19.57 1.02 16.27
CA TYR A 259 18.17 0.89 16.67
C TYR A 259 17.45 0.04 15.62
N LYS A 260 16.28 -0.50 15.94
CA LYS A 260 15.51 -1.30 14.98
C LYS A 260 14.72 -0.37 14.07
N ILE A 261 14.76 -0.58 12.76
CA ILE A 261 13.87 0.08 11.79
C ILE A 261 12.88 -0.95 11.25
N GLY A 262 11.61 -0.56 11.12
CA GLY A 262 10.57 -1.44 10.58
C GLY A 262 10.80 -1.75 9.10
N ALA A 263 10.61 -3.01 8.69
CA ALA A 263 10.82 -3.44 7.30
C ALA A 263 10.00 -2.65 6.28
N HIS A 264 8.80 -2.22 6.67
CA HIS A 264 7.93 -1.39 5.83
C HIS A 264 8.52 -0.02 5.50
N THR A 265 9.43 0.53 6.32
CA THR A 265 10.19 1.75 6.00
C THR A 265 11.12 1.53 4.81
N LYS A 266 11.85 0.42 4.79
CA LYS A 266 12.68 0.02 3.64
C LYS A 266 11.81 -0.19 2.40
N TRP A 267 10.66 -0.86 2.54
CA TRP A 267 9.78 -1.12 1.41
C TRP A 267 9.18 0.17 0.82
N ALA A 268 8.78 1.10 1.70
CA ALA A 268 8.24 2.41 1.30
C ALA A 268 9.28 3.22 0.52
N LEU A 269 10.52 3.27 1.02
CA LEU A 269 11.61 3.98 0.34
C LEU A 269 11.90 3.39 -1.05
N ASN A 270 11.90 2.05 -1.15
CA ASN A 270 12.17 1.33 -2.40
C ASN A 270 10.94 1.23 -3.32
N MET A 271 9.76 1.68 -2.87
CA MET A 271 8.46 1.43 -3.50
C MET A 271 8.25 -0.04 -3.88
N LYS A 272 8.80 -0.95 -3.08
CA LYS A 272 8.86 -2.39 -3.38
C LYS A 272 8.94 -3.20 -2.10
N TRP A 273 8.07 -4.20 -2.02
CA TRP A 273 8.11 -5.20 -0.96
C TRP A 273 9.27 -6.17 -1.18
N ASP A 274 9.91 -6.53 -0.07
CA ASP A 274 11.05 -7.45 -0.01
C ASP A 274 10.84 -8.39 1.17
N ASP A 275 10.91 -9.70 0.90
CA ASP A 275 10.73 -10.78 1.89
C ASP A 275 11.96 -10.96 2.80
N ASN A 276 13.05 -10.22 2.53
CA ASN A 276 14.33 -10.28 3.24
C ASN A 276 14.40 -9.41 4.49
#